data_AF-A0A544UAL9-F1
#
_entry.id   AF-A0A544UAL9-F1
#
_cell.length_a   1.000
_cell.length_b   1.000
_cell.length_c   1.000
_cell.angle_alpha   90.00
_cell.angle_beta   90.00
_cell.angle_gamma   90.00
#
_symmetry.space_group_name_H-M   'P 1'
#
loop_
_entity.id
_entity.type
_entity.pdbx_description
1 polymer ?
#
loop_
_entity_poly.entity_id
_entity_poly.type
_entity_poly.pdbx_seq_one_letter_code
_entity_poly.pdbx_strand_id
1 'polypeptide(L)'
;MPNNQTKALLHGSMMVAIFTFLMLISAYVPFILIVSLLFAPLPIAWYSANYKRSSSVFVAVVGCILTTLTTGLIMLPFAFVLALLGVVIGNAINQKKSKLYLFMSSGVAVLLSMTIVYVAYVQFTGINMINISMELFRESYEQSNELTKTMTGQEAFQPELIEALLKTAELTIPALVTLSAFMTAFIVMTFNLPVLKRLGLDVPKFAPFQHMRLPRSILWYYMIVLCINLFLRPEAGSTLDVIVLNVSYVLWILLILQGISFIHFLISKKGMPNAVKWIATLLALPLSSFMILLGIVDLGFDVRSLVKGKTKE
;
A
#
# COMPACT_ATOMS: atom_id res chain seq x y z
N MET A 1 23.65 32.45 19.40
CA MET A 1 22.85 31.61 18.46
C MET A 1 22.34 30.41 19.25
N PRO A 2 21.05 30.00 19.18
CA PRO A 2 20.58 28.86 19.95
C PRO A 2 21.40 27.62 19.58
N ASN A 3 21.86 26.88 20.57
CA ASN A 3 22.56 25.60 20.39
C ASN A 3 21.70 24.69 19.50
N ASN A 4 22.33 23.92 18.61
CA ASN A 4 21.63 23.04 17.67
C ASN A 4 20.68 22.06 18.40
N GLN A 5 21.04 21.69 19.64
CA GLN A 5 20.22 20.89 20.55
C GLN A 5 18.93 21.60 20.98
N THR A 6 18.99 22.89 21.32
CA THR A 6 17.80 23.68 21.72
C THR A 6 16.80 23.81 20.58
N LYS A 7 17.29 24.03 19.34
CA LYS A 7 16.43 24.05 18.15
C LYS A 7 15.79 22.68 17.88
N ALA A 8 16.56 21.60 18.01
CA ALA A 8 16.06 20.24 17.84
C ALA A 8 14.97 19.88 18.86
N LEU A 9 15.12 20.35 20.11
CA LEU A 9 14.11 20.13 21.15
C LEU A 9 12.82 20.93 20.86
N LEU A 10 12.95 22.21 20.51
CA LEU A 10 11.82 23.08 20.22
C LEU A 10 11.04 22.64 18.97
N HIS A 11 11.74 22.32 17.88
CA HIS A 11 11.07 21.77 16.70
C HIS A 11 10.47 20.39 17.00
N GLY A 12 11.12 19.59 17.85
CA GLY A 12 10.63 18.27 18.25
C GLY A 12 9.30 18.37 18.97
N SER A 13 9.20 19.22 19.99
CA SER A 13 7.96 19.43 20.73
C SER A 13 6.83 19.98 19.85
N MET A 14 7.13 20.92 18.94
CA MET A 14 6.15 21.41 17.98
C MET A 14 5.61 20.30 17.06
N MET A 15 6.49 19.45 16.52
CA MET A 15 6.08 18.38 15.61
C MET A 15 5.32 17.27 16.34
N VAL A 16 5.68 16.97 17.58
CA VAL A 16 4.89 16.08 18.47
C VAL A 16 3.49 16.65 18.70
N ALA A 17 3.37 17.95 18.99
CA ALA A 17 2.09 18.59 19.22
C ALA A 17 1.20 18.55 17.97
N ILE A 18 1.75 18.87 16.79
CA ILE A 18 1.02 18.81 15.51
C ILE A 18 0.60 17.36 15.20
N PHE A 19 1.51 16.38 15.38
CA PHE A 19 1.19 14.96 15.19
C PHE A 19 0.03 14.53 16.09
N THR A 20 0.12 14.80 17.38
CA THR A 20 -0.90 14.43 18.37
C THR A 20 -2.23 15.11 18.06
N PHE A 21 -2.20 16.37 17.65
CA PHE A 21 -3.40 17.10 17.25
C PHE A 21 -4.08 16.51 16.01
N LEU A 22 -3.30 16.11 14.99
CA LEU A 22 -3.83 15.41 13.82
C LEU A 22 -4.46 14.07 14.21
N MET A 23 -3.81 13.30 15.09
CA MET A 23 -4.36 12.05 15.61
C MET A 23 -5.64 12.26 16.42
N LEU A 24 -5.72 13.34 17.21
CA LEU A 24 -6.91 13.70 17.99
C LEU A 24 -8.09 14.06 17.07
N ILE A 25 -7.84 14.86 16.02
CA ILE A 25 -8.85 15.13 14.99
C ILE A 25 -9.31 13.83 14.33
N SER A 26 -8.37 12.94 14.00
CA SER A 26 -8.71 11.64 13.42
C SER A 26 -9.61 10.80 14.31
N ALA A 27 -9.41 10.85 15.62
CA ALA A 27 -10.17 10.05 16.56
C ALA A 27 -11.62 10.55 16.76
N TYR A 28 -11.82 11.87 16.74
CA TYR A 28 -13.09 12.48 17.17
C TYR A 28 -13.88 13.19 16.08
N VAL A 29 -13.31 13.43 14.89
CA VAL A 29 -13.98 14.14 13.79
C VAL A 29 -14.11 13.22 12.56
N PRO A 30 -15.24 12.50 12.42
CA PRO A 30 -15.42 11.48 11.38
C PRO A 30 -15.18 11.98 9.95
N PHE A 31 -15.64 13.20 9.63
CA PHE A 31 -15.53 13.77 8.28
C PHE A 31 -14.09 14.15 7.89
N ILE A 32 -13.20 14.37 8.88
CA ILE A 32 -11.81 14.80 8.65
C ILE A 32 -10.82 13.63 8.83
N LEU A 33 -11.26 12.52 9.42
CA LEU A 33 -10.45 11.35 9.77
C LEU A 33 -9.44 10.94 8.71
N ILE A 34 -9.90 10.75 7.47
CA ILE A 34 -9.05 10.28 6.37
C ILE A 34 -7.97 11.33 6.05
N VAL A 35 -8.35 12.61 6.03
CA VAL A 35 -7.44 13.71 5.72
C VAL A 35 -6.40 13.87 6.83
N SER A 36 -6.82 13.81 8.10
CA SER A 36 -5.89 13.95 9.22
C SER A 36 -4.95 12.75 9.35
N LEU A 37 -5.41 11.51 9.12
CA LEU A 37 -4.52 10.34 9.08
C LEU A 37 -3.53 10.41 7.91
N LEU A 38 -3.96 10.93 6.76
CA LEU A 38 -3.11 11.08 5.59
C LEU A 38 -1.93 12.04 5.84
N PHE A 39 -2.15 13.12 6.57
CA PHE A 39 -1.11 14.10 6.91
C PHE A 39 -0.44 13.87 8.27
N ALA A 40 -0.90 12.92 9.08
CA ALA A 40 -0.29 12.62 10.37
C ALA A 40 1.22 12.27 10.26
N PRO A 41 1.72 11.53 9.26
CA PRO A 41 3.17 11.30 9.12
C PRO A 41 3.99 12.57 8.84
N LEU A 42 3.36 13.66 8.36
CA LEU A 42 4.02 14.87 7.87
C LEU A 42 4.95 15.54 8.90
N PRO A 43 4.51 15.83 10.15
CA PRO A 43 5.32 16.57 11.11
C PRO A 43 6.56 15.76 11.52
N ILE A 44 6.39 14.46 11.70
CA ILE A 44 7.47 13.54 12.04
C ILE A 44 8.43 13.37 10.85
N ALA A 45 7.92 13.27 9.62
CA ALA A 45 8.75 13.23 8.41
C ALA A 45 9.58 14.51 8.24
N TRP A 46 8.97 15.67 8.47
CA TRP A 46 9.69 16.94 8.42
C TRP A 46 10.78 17.01 9.49
N TYR A 47 10.49 16.62 10.73
CA TYR A 47 11.48 16.56 11.80
C TYR A 47 12.63 15.61 11.45
N SER A 48 12.29 14.40 10.99
CA SER A 48 13.26 13.38 10.64
C SER A 48 14.10 13.70 9.41
N ALA A 49 13.64 14.61 8.54
CA ALA A 49 14.42 15.11 7.42
C ALA A 49 15.50 16.13 7.85
N ASN A 50 15.30 16.83 8.98
CA ASN A 50 16.17 17.91 9.44
C ASN A 50 17.13 17.50 10.58
N TYR A 51 16.79 16.48 11.36
CA TYR A 51 17.51 16.09 12.57
C TYR A 51 18.03 14.65 12.55
N LYS A 52 18.84 14.30 13.55
CA LYS A 52 19.41 12.95 13.69
C LYS A 52 18.31 11.91 13.91
N ARG A 53 18.49 10.71 13.35
CA ARG A 53 17.55 9.58 13.45
C ARG A 53 17.16 9.24 14.89
N SER A 54 18.09 9.30 15.86
CA SER A 54 17.79 9.02 17.27
C SER A 54 16.77 9.99 17.86
N SER A 55 16.92 11.29 17.58
CA SER A 55 15.96 12.32 17.98
C SER A 55 14.61 12.12 17.29
N SER A 56 14.60 11.67 16.03
CA SER A 56 13.37 11.41 15.28
C SER A 56 12.58 10.24 15.84
N VAL A 57 13.26 9.16 16.23
CA VAL A 57 12.63 8.02 16.91
C VAL A 57 12.06 8.46 18.26
N PHE A 58 12.79 9.29 19.01
CA PHE A 58 12.27 9.85 20.26
C PHE A 58 11.00 10.67 20.05
N VAL A 59 10.97 11.57 19.06
CA VAL A 59 9.78 12.35 18.68
C VAL A 59 8.61 11.44 18.31
N ALA A 60 8.85 10.38 17.54
CA ALA A 60 7.81 9.41 17.19
C ALA A 60 7.24 8.69 18.43
N VAL A 61 8.09 8.21 19.32
CA VAL A 61 7.69 7.53 20.56
C VAL A 61 6.86 8.46 21.45
N VAL A 62 7.32 9.69 21.67
CA VAL A 62 6.56 10.68 22.45
C VAL A 62 5.22 11.00 21.77
N GLY A 63 5.19 11.12 20.44
CA GLY A 63 3.96 11.30 19.67
C GLY A 63 2.96 10.16 19.87
N CYS A 64 3.42 8.90 19.86
CA CYS A 64 2.57 7.74 20.15
C CYS A 64 2.04 7.75 21.58
N ILE A 65 2.89 8.07 22.57
CA ILE A 65 2.49 8.16 23.98
C ILE A 65 1.42 9.23 24.16
N LEU A 66 1.66 10.46 23.68
CA LEU A 66 0.69 11.55 23.81
C LEU A 66 -0.61 11.26 23.07
N THR A 67 -0.54 10.64 21.88
CA THR A 67 -1.74 10.20 21.17
C THR A 67 -2.54 9.22 22.01
N THR A 68 -1.88 8.23 22.61
CA THR A 68 -2.54 7.24 23.47
C THR A 68 -3.16 7.87 24.71
N LEU A 69 -2.49 8.82 25.34
CA LEU A 69 -3.00 9.53 26.52
C LEU A 69 -4.22 10.40 26.21
N THR A 70 -4.28 10.98 25.01
CA THR A 70 -5.34 11.92 24.61
C THR A 70 -6.53 11.26 23.92
N THR A 71 -6.30 10.15 23.21
CA THR A 71 -7.33 9.48 22.39
C THR A 71 -7.66 8.04 22.83
N GLY A 72 -6.89 7.51 23.79
CA GLY A 72 -7.03 6.14 24.30
C GLY A 72 -6.23 5.10 23.51
N LEU A 73 -6.29 3.85 23.99
CA LEU A 73 -5.48 2.73 23.47
C LEU A 73 -5.84 2.34 22.02
N ILE A 74 -7.06 2.65 21.58
CA ILE A 74 -7.57 2.30 20.24
C ILE A 74 -6.75 2.99 19.12
N MET A 75 -6.24 4.20 19.36
CA MET A 75 -5.49 4.95 18.36
C MET A 75 -3.99 4.65 18.35
N LEU A 76 -3.46 3.93 19.35
CA LEU A 76 -2.05 3.58 19.43
C LEU A 76 -1.56 2.81 18.18
N PRO A 77 -2.27 1.79 17.66
CA PRO A 77 -1.92 1.13 16.40
C PRO A 77 -1.69 2.09 15.23
N PHE A 78 -2.62 3.02 15.01
CA PHE A 78 -2.54 4.01 13.94
C PHE A 78 -1.38 4.96 14.16
N ALA A 79 -1.21 5.45 15.41
CA ALA A 79 -0.12 6.33 15.77
C ALA A 79 1.24 5.68 15.49
N PHE A 80 1.40 4.41 15.86
CA PHE A 80 2.64 3.65 15.68
C PHE A 80 3.00 3.49 14.20
N VAL A 81 2.06 3.03 13.37
CA VAL A 81 2.27 2.84 11.92
C VAL A 81 2.64 4.18 11.25
N LEU A 82 1.89 5.24 11.52
CA LEU A 82 2.06 6.55 10.89
C LEU A 82 3.31 7.28 11.38
N ALA A 83 3.65 7.16 12.67
CA ALA A 83 4.86 7.73 13.22
C ALA A 83 6.11 7.04 12.67
N LEU A 84 6.11 5.70 12.59
CA LEU A 84 7.21 4.96 11.99
C LEU A 84 7.38 5.33 10.51
N LEU A 85 6.28 5.41 9.75
CA LEU A 85 6.29 5.84 8.36
C LEU A 85 6.89 7.25 8.21
N GLY A 86 6.50 8.19 9.08
CA GLY A 86 7.08 9.53 9.13
C GLY A 86 8.60 9.51 9.34
N VAL A 87 9.08 8.74 10.32
CA VAL A 87 10.53 8.58 10.57
C VAL A 87 11.25 8.00 9.37
N VAL A 88 10.70 6.97 8.72
CA VAL A 88 11.35 6.34 7.57
C VAL A 88 11.43 7.29 6.37
N ILE A 89 10.34 7.98 6.04
CA ILE A 89 10.29 8.98 4.97
C ILE A 89 11.33 10.08 5.22
N GLY A 90 11.29 10.69 6.41
CA GLY A 90 12.18 11.80 6.73
C GLY A 90 13.65 11.37 6.78
N ASN A 91 13.97 10.22 7.36
CA ASN A 91 15.34 9.71 7.40
C ASN A 91 15.88 9.40 5.98
N ALA A 92 15.04 8.87 5.08
CA ALA A 92 15.44 8.65 3.69
C ALA A 92 15.70 9.97 2.94
N ILE A 93 14.92 11.02 3.22
CA ILE A 93 15.13 12.37 2.69
C ILE A 93 16.43 12.98 3.26
N ASN A 94 16.65 12.89 4.57
CA ASN A 94 17.86 13.39 5.24
C ASN A 94 19.14 12.79 4.63
N GLN A 95 19.11 11.48 4.34
CA GLN A 95 20.21 10.74 3.73
C GLN A 95 20.27 10.85 2.20
N LYS A 96 19.44 11.69 1.57
CA LYS A 96 19.36 11.89 0.11
C LYS A 96 19.25 10.58 -0.68
N LYS A 97 18.46 9.63 -0.17
CA LYS A 97 18.29 8.31 -0.80
C LYS A 97 17.47 8.39 -2.08
N SER A 98 17.62 7.36 -2.92
CA SER A 98 16.90 7.27 -4.19
C SER A 98 15.38 7.13 -3.99
N LYS A 99 14.61 7.45 -5.04
CA LYS A 99 13.13 7.30 -5.06
C LYS A 99 12.68 5.88 -4.76
N LEU A 100 13.40 4.91 -5.32
CA LEU A 100 13.13 3.49 -5.11
C LEU A 100 13.38 3.11 -3.65
N TYR A 101 14.51 3.53 -3.07
CA TYR A 101 14.79 3.28 -1.65
C TYR A 101 13.72 3.91 -0.76
N LEU A 102 13.33 5.16 -1.03
CA LEU A 102 12.30 5.86 -0.28
C LEU A 102 10.96 5.11 -0.30
N PHE A 103 10.51 4.66 -1.48
CA PHE A 103 9.26 3.90 -1.62
C PHE A 103 9.34 2.52 -0.96
N MET A 104 10.41 1.76 -1.23
CA MET A 104 10.57 0.40 -0.69
C MET A 104 10.70 0.42 0.84
N SER A 105 11.51 1.32 1.39
CA SER A 105 11.65 1.43 2.86
C SER A 105 10.35 1.86 3.53
N SER A 106 9.59 2.78 2.92
CA SER A 106 8.28 3.20 3.44
C SER A 106 7.25 2.06 3.40
N GLY A 107 7.15 1.32 2.31
CA GLY A 107 6.26 0.16 2.19
C GLY A 107 6.61 -0.95 3.18
N VAL A 108 7.89 -1.27 3.32
CA VAL A 108 8.38 -2.26 4.31
C VAL A 108 8.11 -1.79 5.74
N ALA A 109 8.28 -0.50 6.04
CA ALA A 109 7.97 0.05 7.36
C ALA A 109 6.49 -0.11 7.71
N VAL A 110 5.58 0.23 6.78
CA VAL A 110 4.14 0.02 6.97
C VAL A 110 3.83 -1.46 7.14
N LEU A 111 4.39 -2.33 6.29
CA LEU A 111 4.16 -3.78 6.36
C LEU A 111 4.56 -4.33 7.73
N LEU A 112 5.80 -4.08 8.15
CA LEU A 112 6.31 -4.56 9.44
C LEU A 112 5.49 -4.00 10.61
N SER A 113 5.17 -2.70 10.59
CA SER A 113 4.36 -2.10 11.66
C SER A 113 2.94 -2.65 11.72
N MET A 114 2.28 -2.88 10.59
CA MET A 114 0.97 -3.51 10.54
C MET A 114 1.02 -4.96 11.02
N THR A 115 2.04 -5.73 10.63
CA THR A 115 2.23 -7.09 11.12
C THR A 115 2.44 -7.11 12.63
N ILE A 116 3.29 -6.22 13.17
CA ILE A 116 3.52 -6.10 14.62
C ILE A 116 2.21 -5.75 15.34
N VAL A 117 1.47 -4.76 14.84
CA VAL A 117 0.16 -4.37 15.39
C VAL A 117 -0.81 -5.53 15.40
N TYR A 118 -0.92 -6.27 14.29
CA TYR A 118 -1.84 -7.39 14.17
C TYR A 118 -1.47 -8.51 15.14
N VAL A 119 -0.19 -8.90 15.20
CA VAL A 119 0.27 -9.93 16.15
C VAL A 119 0.04 -9.50 17.59
N ALA A 120 0.36 -8.24 17.93
CA ALA A 120 0.13 -7.70 19.26
C ALA A 120 -1.37 -7.70 19.62
N TYR A 121 -2.23 -7.34 18.67
CA TYR A 121 -3.69 -7.36 18.85
C TYR A 121 -4.19 -8.78 19.16
N VAL A 122 -3.80 -9.78 18.36
CA VAL A 122 -4.21 -11.17 18.55
C VAL A 122 -3.73 -11.70 19.91
N GLN A 123 -2.48 -11.42 20.28
CA GLN A 123 -1.92 -11.88 21.57
C GLN A 123 -2.59 -11.21 22.77
N PHE A 124 -2.94 -9.92 22.66
CA PHE A 124 -3.55 -9.17 23.76
C PHE A 124 -5.03 -9.49 23.97
N THR A 125 -5.77 -9.69 22.87
CA THR A 125 -7.23 -9.88 22.93
C THR A 125 -7.65 -11.35 22.88
N GLY A 126 -6.78 -12.25 22.40
CA GLY A 126 -7.15 -13.63 22.05
C GLY A 126 -8.05 -13.73 20.83
N ILE A 127 -8.36 -12.61 20.16
CA ILE A 127 -9.30 -12.54 19.05
C ILE A 127 -8.55 -12.59 17.72
N ASN A 128 -8.90 -13.56 16.87
CA ASN A 128 -8.44 -13.58 15.49
C ASN A 128 -9.47 -12.91 14.56
N MET A 129 -9.22 -11.63 14.22
CA MET A 129 -10.09 -10.87 13.31
C MET A 129 -10.23 -11.51 11.93
N ILE A 130 -9.24 -12.27 11.46
CA ILE A 130 -9.34 -12.96 10.17
C ILE A 130 -10.46 -13.98 10.23
N ASN A 131 -10.46 -14.84 11.26
CA ASN A 131 -11.45 -15.89 11.42
C ASN A 131 -12.86 -15.29 11.58
N ILE A 132 -13.00 -14.24 12.39
CA ILE A 132 -14.28 -13.50 12.51
C ILE A 132 -14.73 -12.97 11.16
N SER A 133 -13.83 -12.37 10.37
CA SER A 133 -14.18 -11.83 9.05
C SER A 133 -14.61 -12.93 8.07
N MET A 134 -13.97 -14.10 8.12
CA MET A 134 -14.34 -15.25 7.29
C MET A 134 -15.71 -15.81 7.69
N GLU A 135 -16.01 -15.87 8.98
CA GLU A 135 -17.31 -16.34 9.47
C GLU A 135 -18.44 -15.38 9.07
N LEU A 136 -18.24 -14.07 9.27
CA LEU A 136 -19.20 -13.06 8.83
C LEU A 136 -19.45 -13.11 7.31
N PHE A 137 -18.40 -13.42 6.52
CA PHE A 137 -18.54 -13.60 5.08
C PHE A 137 -19.36 -14.86 4.75
N ARG A 138 -19.11 -15.97 5.46
CA ARG A 138 -19.89 -17.21 5.33
C ARG A 138 -21.36 -16.97 5.66
N GLU A 139 -21.67 -16.36 6.80
CA GLU A 139 -23.04 -16.03 7.22
C GLU A 139 -23.76 -15.15 6.19
N SER A 140 -23.07 -14.11 5.69
CA SER A 140 -23.63 -13.21 4.66
C SER A 140 -23.97 -13.97 3.37
N TYR A 141 -23.14 -14.96 3.02
CA TYR A 141 -23.38 -15.80 1.85
C TYR A 141 -24.56 -16.75 2.06
N GLU A 142 -24.62 -17.44 3.20
CA GLU A 142 -25.71 -18.38 3.52
C GLU A 142 -27.07 -17.68 3.47
N GLN A 143 -27.17 -16.49 4.07
CA GLN A 143 -28.36 -15.64 3.99
C GLN A 143 -28.74 -15.28 2.54
N SER A 144 -27.75 -14.97 1.71
CA SER A 144 -27.98 -14.65 0.29
C SER A 144 -28.45 -15.87 -0.50
N ASN A 145 -27.95 -17.06 -0.17
CA ASN A 145 -28.33 -18.31 -0.81
C ASN A 145 -29.75 -18.73 -0.41
N GLU A 146 -30.13 -18.58 0.87
CA GLU A 146 -31.49 -18.81 1.35
C GLU A 146 -32.51 -17.88 0.66
N LEU A 147 -32.17 -16.60 0.52
CA LEU A 147 -33.02 -15.65 -0.19
C LEU A 147 -33.20 -16.06 -1.66
N THR A 148 -32.11 -16.42 -2.34
CA THR A 148 -32.17 -16.84 -3.74
C THR A 148 -32.99 -18.11 -3.90
N LYS A 149 -32.78 -19.10 -3.04
CA LYS A 149 -33.54 -20.35 -3.02
C LYS A 149 -35.04 -20.12 -2.82
N THR A 150 -35.39 -19.15 -1.98
CA THR A 150 -36.78 -18.75 -1.76
C THR A 150 -37.40 -18.06 -2.98
N MET A 151 -36.62 -17.30 -3.75
CA MET A 151 -37.12 -16.56 -4.93
C MET A 151 -37.13 -17.37 -6.23
N THR A 152 -36.13 -18.22 -6.45
CA THR A 152 -35.92 -18.92 -7.74
C THR A 152 -36.06 -20.43 -7.64
N GLY A 153 -36.11 -20.99 -6.43
CA GLY A 153 -36.07 -22.43 -6.19
C GLY A 153 -34.68 -23.05 -6.42
N GLN A 154 -33.66 -22.23 -6.72
CA GLN A 154 -32.29 -22.66 -6.99
C GLN A 154 -31.31 -21.94 -6.07
N GLU A 155 -30.21 -22.61 -5.76
CA GLU A 155 -29.08 -21.99 -5.05
C GLU A 155 -28.27 -21.10 -6.00
N ALA A 156 -27.84 -19.95 -5.51
CA ALA A 156 -27.05 -18.98 -6.29
C ALA A 156 -25.67 -19.54 -6.62
N PHE A 157 -25.01 -20.17 -5.64
CA PHE A 157 -23.73 -20.85 -5.81
C PHE A 157 -23.68 -22.13 -4.98
N GLN A 158 -22.87 -23.08 -5.43
CA GLN A 158 -22.64 -24.34 -4.73
C GLN A 158 -21.84 -24.09 -3.43
N PRO A 159 -22.19 -24.72 -2.30
CA PRO A 159 -21.46 -24.60 -1.04
C PRO A 159 -19.95 -24.86 -1.18
N GLU A 160 -19.57 -25.86 -1.99
CA GLU A 160 -18.17 -26.25 -2.22
C GLU A 160 -17.36 -25.13 -2.88
N LEU A 161 -17.98 -24.37 -3.78
CA LEU A 161 -17.33 -23.23 -4.44
C LEU A 161 -17.03 -22.12 -3.41
N ILE A 162 -17.95 -21.89 -2.47
CA ILE A 162 -17.80 -20.85 -1.45
C ILE A 162 -16.72 -21.22 -0.44
N GLU A 163 -16.68 -22.48 0.00
CA GLU A 163 -15.60 -22.96 0.86
C GLU A 163 -14.23 -22.83 0.18
N ALA A 164 -14.15 -23.15 -1.11
CA ALA A 164 -12.92 -22.97 -1.89
C ALA A 164 -12.52 -21.48 -1.99
N LEU A 165 -13.48 -20.57 -2.17
CA LEU A 165 -13.23 -19.13 -2.20
C LEU A 165 -12.76 -18.60 -0.84
N LEU A 166 -13.42 -18.99 0.25
CA LEU A 166 -13.03 -18.62 1.62
C LEU A 166 -11.63 -19.11 1.95
N LYS A 167 -11.33 -20.38 1.65
CA LYS A 167 -9.99 -20.94 1.84
C LYS A 167 -8.94 -20.19 1.03
N THR A 168 -9.23 -19.86 -0.23
CA THR A 168 -8.32 -19.07 -1.07
C THR A 168 -8.13 -17.66 -0.53
N ALA A 169 -9.20 -17.02 -0.04
CA ALA A 169 -9.14 -15.70 0.58
C ALA A 169 -8.26 -15.73 1.83
N GLU A 170 -8.39 -16.74 2.68
CA GLU A 170 -7.55 -16.92 3.87
C GLU A 170 -6.06 -17.08 3.49
N LEU A 171 -5.75 -17.95 2.51
CA LEU A 171 -4.37 -18.20 2.08
C LEU A 171 -3.71 -16.98 1.41
N THR A 172 -4.49 -16.02 0.90
CA THR A 172 -3.99 -14.81 0.20
C THR A 172 -3.87 -13.57 1.08
N ILE A 173 -4.22 -13.66 2.37
CA ILE A 173 -4.08 -12.56 3.33
C ILE A 173 -2.67 -11.95 3.36
N PRO A 174 -1.57 -12.73 3.35
CA PRO A 174 -0.22 -12.15 3.33
C PRO A 174 0.01 -11.21 2.12
N ALA A 175 -0.48 -11.58 0.94
CA ALA A 175 -0.41 -10.74 -0.26
C ALA A 175 -1.28 -9.50 -0.12
N LEU A 176 -2.50 -9.61 0.41
CA LEU A 176 -3.40 -8.47 0.64
C LEU A 176 -2.80 -7.46 1.62
N VAL A 177 -2.21 -7.93 2.72
CA VAL A 177 -1.53 -7.07 3.71
C VAL A 177 -0.30 -6.41 3.08
N THR A 178 0.48 -7.16 2.30
CA THR A 178 1.64 -6.62 1.57
C THR A 178 1.23 -5.53 0.59
N LEU A 179 0.25 -5.78 -0.27
CA LEU A 179 -0.26 -4.82 -1.24
C LEU A 179 -0.85 -3.59 -0.56
N SER A 180 -1.63 -3.78 0.50
CA SER A 180 -2.20 -2.69 1.30
C SER A 180 -1.11 -1.80 1.90
N ALA A 181 -0.06 -2.39 2.48
CA ALA A 181 1.03 -1.64 3.08
C ALA A 181 1.77 -0.74 2.07
N PHE A 182 2.10 -1.29 0.89
CA PHE A 182 2.74 -0.52 -0.18
C PHE A 182 1.79 0.52 -0.79
N MET A 183 0.50 0.23 -0.87
CA MET A 183 -0.51 1.20 -1.31
C MET A 183 -0.64 2.36 -0.31
N THR A 184 -0.69 2.08 0.99
CA THR A 184 -0.69 3.11 2.04
C THR A 184 0.56 4.00 1.94
N ALA A 185 1.74 3.39 1.82
CA ALA A 185 2.98 4.14 1.64
C ALA A 185 2.94 5.02 0.37
N PHE A 186 2.44 4.50 -0.75
CA PHE A 186 2.28 5.24 -1.99
C PHE A 186 1.35 6.45 -1.83
N ILE A 187 0.17 6.25 -1.23
CA ILE A 187 -0.83 7.30 -1.00
C ILE A 187 -0.23 8.38 -0.09
N VAL A 188 0.30 8.01 1.08
CA VAL A 188 0.90 8.96 2.02
C VAL A 188 2.01 9.76 1.35
N MET A 189 2.95 9.11 0.65
CA MET A 189 4.04 9.82 -0.03
C MET A 189 3.54 10.77 -1.12
N THR A 190 2.51 10.39 -1.87
CA THR A 190 1.93 11.21 -2.94
C THR A 190 1.44 12.56 -2.42
N PHE A 191 0.79 12.58 -1.25
CA PHE A 191 0.26 13.81 -0.65
C PHE A 191 1.28 14.54 0.23
N ASN A 192 2.18 13.83 0.92
CA ASN A 192 3.11 14.44 1.87
C ASN A 192 4.38 14.99 1.22
N LEU A 193 4.95 14.33 0.20
CA LEU A 193 6.18 14.80 -0.44
C LEU A 193 6.05 16.21 -1.07
N PRO A 194 4.96 16.56 -1.77
CA PRO A 194 4.76 17.93 -2.25
C PRO A 194 4.73 18.97 -1.13
N VAL A 195 4.14 18.62 0.03
CA VAL A 195 4.09 19.52 1.19
C VAL A 195 5.49 19.66 1.81
N LEU A 196 6.21 18.55 2.01
CA LEU A 196 7.60 18.56 2.48
C LEU A 196 8.50 19.41 1.57
N LYS A 197 8.29 19.35 0.24
CA LYS A 197 8.99 20.21 -0.72
C LYS A 197 8.71 21.70 -0.48
N ARG A 198 7.43 22.06 -0.26
CA ARG A 198 7.03 23.44 0.04
C ARG A 198 7.61 23.94 1.36
N LEU A 199 7.88 23.03 2.30
CA LEU A 199 8.54 23.31 3.57
C LEU A 199 10.09 23.37 3.45
N GLY A 200 10.63 23.44 2.23
CA GLY A 200 12.06 23.66 1.97
C GLY A 200 12.93 22.40 1.92
N LEU A 201 12.34 21.20 1.94
CA LEU A 201 13.09 19.95 1.85
C LEU A 201 13.38 19.54 0.40
N ASP A 202 14.58 19.02 0.17
CA ASP A 202 14.98 18.43 -1.11
C ASP A 202 14.41 17.01 -1.24
N VAL A 203 13.17 16.93 -1.75
CA VAL A 203 12.47 15.65 -1.92
C VAL A 203 12.63 15.07 -3.32
N PRO A 204 12.79 13.75 -3.46
CA PRO A 204 12.85 13.11 -4.77
C PRO A 204 11.53 13.26 -5.56
N LYS A 205 11.59 13.80 -6.78
CA LYS A 205 10.42 13.97 -7.65
C LYS A 205 10.05 12.66 -8.36
N PHE A 206 8.90 12.06 -8.04
CA PHE A 206 8.39 10.90 -8.77
C PHE A 206 7.98 11.26 -10.20
N ALA A 207 8.22 10.34 -11.14
CA ALA A 207 7.75 10.52 -12.51
C ALA A 207 6.22 10.32 -12.56
N PRO A 208 5.51 10.96 -13.52
CA PRO A 208 4.10 10.68 -13.75
C PRO A 208 3.83 9.18 -13.94
N PHE A 209 2.68 8.69 -13.47
CA PHE A 209 2.33 7.26 -13.51
C PHE A 209 2.43 6.63 -14.91
N GLN A 210 2.13 7.37 -15.98
CA GLN A 210 2.30 6.95 -17.37
C GLN A 210 3.77 6.65 -17.77
N HIS A 211 4.74 7.00 -16.93
CA HIS A 211 6.15 6.68 -17.12
C HIS A 211 6.66 5.67 -16.07
N MET A 212 5.77 5.14 -15.24
CA MET A 212 6.11 4.05 -14.33
C MET A 212 6.61 2.85 -15.14
N ARG A 213 7.75 2.32 -14.71
CA ARG A 213 8.31 1.08 -15.23
C ARG A 213 8.85 0.23 -14.08
N LEU A 214 8.38 -1.00 -14.04
CA LEU A 214 8.91 -2.03 -13.17
C LEU A 214 10.28 -2.52 -13.67
N PRO A 215 11.12 -3.11 -12.78
CA PRO A 215 12.35 -3.75 -13.21
C PRO A 215 12.05 -5.02 -13.99
N ARG A 216 12.87 -5.32 -15.01
CA ARG A 216 12.72 -6.52 -15.86
C ARG A 216 12.78 -7.85 -15.08
N SER A 217 13.35 -7.84 -13.87
CA SER A 217 13.35 -8.99 -12.95
C SER A 217 11.94 -9.50 -12.61
N ILE A 218 10.91 -8.65 -12.64
CA ILE A 218 9.51 -9.05 -12.43
C ILE A 218 9.07 -10.14 -13.43
N LEU A 219 9.56 -10.09 -14.68
CA LEU A 219 9.26 -11.13 -15.67
C LEU A 219 9.86 -12.48 -15.29
N TRP A 220 11.10 -12.48 -14.78
CA TRP A 220 11.75 -13.71 -14.34
C TRP A 220 11.03 -14.33 -13.14
N TYR A 221 10.63 -13.51 -12.16
CA TYR A 221 9.83 -14.00 -11.03
C TYR A 221 8.48 -14.56 -11.50
N TYR A 222 7.81 -13.90 -12.44
CA TYR A 222 6.57 -14.40 -13.03
C TYR A 222 6.75 -15.72 -13.78
N MET A 223 7.82 -15.86 -14.56
CA MET A 223 8.14 -17.10 -15.26
C MET A 223 8.43 -18.25 -14.29
N ILE A 224 9.18 -18.01 -13.22
CA ILE A 224 9.46 -19.02 -12.19
C ILE A 224 8.15 -19.50 -11.55
N VAL A 225 7.29 -18.58 -11.13
CA VAL A 225 5.99 -18.89 -10.53
C VAL A 225 5.11 -19.67 -11.51
N LEU A 226 5.09 -19.29 -12.79
CA LEU A 226 4.33 -19.99 -13.82
C LEU A 226 4.85 -21.42 -14.02
N CYS A 227 6.17 -21.62 -14.07
CA CYS A 227 6.78 -22.93 -14.16
C CYS A 227 6.44 -23.82 -12.95
N ILE A 228 6.48 -23.28 -11.73
CA ILE A 228 6.11 -24.03 -10.52
C ILE A 228 4.64 -24.48 -10.62
N ASN A 229 3.73 -23.58 -10.98
CA ASN A 229 2.31 -23.92 -11.12
C ASN A 229 2.07 -24.98 -12.22
N LEU A 230 2.77 -24.90 -13.35
CA LEU A 230 2.54 -25.79 -14.49
C LEU A 230 3.13 -27.19 -14.29
N PHE A 231 4.36 -27.26 -13.78
CA PHE A 231 5.15 -28.49 -13.72
C PHE A 231 5.13 -29.17 -12.35
N LEU A 232 5.17 -28.40 -11.25
CA LEU A 232 5.20 -28.97 -9.89
C LEU A 232 3.80 -29.19 -9.34
N ARG A 233 2.84 -28.31 -9.67
CA ARG A 233 1.43 -28.38 -9.20
C ARG A 233 1.35 -28.62 -7.69
N PRO A 234 1.81 -27.65 -6.88
CA PRO A 234 1.89 -27.84 -5.43
C PRO A 234 0.51 -28.19 -4.85
N GLU A 235 0.51 -29.09 -3.86
CA GLU A 235 -0.72 -29.53 -3.20
C GLU A 235 -1.40 -28.35 -2.49
N ALA A 236 -2.72 -28.27 -2.58
CA ALA A 236 -3.51 -27.16 -2.05
C ALA A 236 -3.32 -27.01 -0.54
N GLY A 237 -2.87 -25.83 -0.10
CA GLY A 237 -2.59 -25.53 1.30
C GLY A 237 -1.20 -25.96 1.79
N SER A 238 -0.38 -26.58 0.95
CA SER A 238 1.04 -26.80 1.26
C SER A 238 1.78 -25.46 1.40
N THR A 239 2.90 -25.44 2.11
CA THR A 239 3.72 -24.22 2.26
C THR A 239 4.15 -23.66 0.90
N LEU A 240 4.48 -24.53 -0.06
CA LEU A 240 4.85 -24.11 -1.40
C LEU A 240 3.67 -23.47 -2.15
N ASP A 241 2.48 -24.06 -2.05
CA ASP A 241 1.25 -23.49 -2.63
C ASP A 241 0.97 -22.09 -2.08
N VAL A 242 1.02 -21.91 -0.75
CA VAL A 242 0.81 -20.60 -0.11
C VAL A 242 1.81 -19.55 -0.60
N ILE A 243 3.10 -19.91 -0.66
CA ILE A 243 4.14 -18.99 -1.14
C ILE A 243 3.88 -18.61 -2.60
N VAL A 244 3.66 -19.60 -3.46
CA VAL A 244 3.44 -19.41 -4.89
C VAL A 244 2.19 -18.56 -5.13
N LEU A 245 1.10 -18.84 -4.42
CA LEU A 245 -0.15 -18.09 -4.51
C LEU A 245 0.06 -16.62 -4.14
N ASN A 246 0.64 -16.33 -2.98
CA ASN A 246 0.84 -14.94 -2.54
C ASN A 246 1.79 -14.16 -3.47
N VAL A 247 2.88 -14.79 -3.92
CA VAL A 247 3.80 -14.17 -4.89
C VAL A 247 3.09 -13.93 -6.23
N SER A 248 2.24 -14.87 -6.68
CA SER A 248 1.45 -14.71 -7.91
C SER A 248 0.54 -13.48 -7.83
N TYR A 249 -0.20 -13.31 -6.73
CA TYR A 249 -1.09 -12.16 -6.54
C TYR A 249 -0.34 -10.83 -6.57
N VAL A 250 0.81 -10.74 -5.90
CA VAL A 250 1.65 -9.53 -5.95
C VAL A 250 2.12 -9.26 -7.37
N LEU A 251 2.62 -10.28 -8.08
CA LEU A 251 3.09 -10.13 -9.46
C LEU A 251 1.96 -9.74 -10.42
N TRP A 252 0.77 -10.32 -10.28
CA TRP A 252 -0.40 -9.95 -11.09
C TRP A 252 -0.75 -8.49 -10.91
N ILE A 253 -0.84 -7.99 -9.68
CA ILE A 253 -1.14 -6.58 -9.43
C ILE A 253 -0.04 -5.67 -10.00
N LEU A 254 1.23 -6.02 -9.82
CA LEU A 254 2.34 -5.27 -10.41
C LEU A 254 2.25 -5.22 -11.95
N LEU A 255 1.97 -6.34 -12.61
CA LEU A 255 1.82 -6.42 -14.07
C LEU A 255 0.58 -5.67 -14.56
N ILE A 256 -0.53 -5.71 -13.82
CA ILE A 256 -1.72 -4.90 -14.10
C ILE A 256 -1.36 -3.42 -14.05
N LEU A 257 -0.69 -2.96 -12.98
CA LEU A 257 -0.25 -1.56 -12.86
C LEU A 257 0.70 -1.16 -14.01
N GLN A 258 1.59 -2.05 -14.43
CA GLN A 258 2.45 -1.84 -15.60
C GLN A 258 1.62 -1.71 -16.89
N GLY A 259 0.63 -2.58 -17.10
CA GLY A 259 -0.30 -2.53 -18.24
C GLY A 259 -1.11 -1.24 -18.29
N ILE A 260 -1.65 -0.79 -17.15
CA ILE A 260 -2.37 0.48 -17.05
C ILE A 260 -1.43 1.66 -17.34
N SER A 261 -0.22 1.65 -16.77
CA SER A 261 0.80 2.67 -17.06
C SER A 261 1.13 2.74 -18.56
N PHE A 262 1.21 1.59 -19.22
CA PHE A 262 1.46 1.50 -20.65
C PHE A 262 0.30 2.08 -21.48
N ILE A 263 -0.95 1.77 -21.13
CA ILE A 263 -2.12 2.37 -21.79
C ILE A 263 -2.15 3.88 -21.60
N HIS A 264 -1.90 4.36 -20.38
CA HIS A 264 -1.81 5.80 -20.09
C HIS A 264 -0.73 6.48 -20.93
N PHE A 265 0.41 5.83 -21.12
CA PHE A 265 1.47 6.31 -22.02
C PHE A 265 0.99 6.44 -23.46
N LEU A 266 0.31 5.43 -23.99
CA LEU A 266 -0.22 5.44 -25.36
C LEU A 266 -1.28 6.54 -25.57
N ILE A 267 -2.22 6.67 -24.63
CA ILE A 267 -3.26 7.71 -24.66
C ILE A 267 -2.62 9.10 -24.68
N SER A 268 -1.64 9.33 -23.80
CA SER A 268 -0.92 10.60 -23.75
C SER A 268 -0.11 10.88 -25.01
N LYS A 269 0.54 9.87 -25.58
CA LYS A 269 1.33 10.03 -26.80
C LYS A 269 0.45 10.31 -28.02
N LYS A 270 -0.79 9.80 -28.03
CA LYS A 270 -1.81 10.12 -29.04
C LYS A 270 -2.52 11.47 -28.82
N GLY A 271 -2.19 12.23 -27.78
CA GLY A 271 -2.81 13.52 -27.50
C GLY A 271 -4.28 13.44 -27.05
N MET A 272 -4.74 12.27 -26.60
CA MET A 272 -6.13 12.06 -26.18
C MET A 272 -6.43 12.72 -24.82
N PRO A 273 -7.71 13.08 -24.55
CA PRO A 273 -8.07 13.75 -23.31
C PRO A 273 -7.93 12.84 -22.07
N ASN A 274 -7.70 13.45 -20.91
CA ASN A 274 -7.50 12.74 -19.64
C ASN A 274 -8.70 11.86 -19.24
N ALA A 275 -9.92 12.17 -19.71
CA ALA A 275 -11.11 11.35 -19.48
C ALA A 275 -10.92 9.90 -19.96
N VAL A 276 -10.22 9.70 -21.08
CA VAL A 276 -9.95 8.37 -21.65
C VAL A 276 -9.04 7.55 -20.74
N LYS A 277 -8.10 8.21 -20.04
CA LYS A 277 -7.24 7.54 -19.05
C LYS A 277 -8.05 6.98 -17.88
N TRP A 278 -9.05 7.74 -17.41
CA TRP A 278 -9.93 7.29 -16.34
C TRP A 278 -10.80 6.10 -16.76
N ILE A 279 -11.39 6.16 -17.96
CA ILE A 279 -12.14 5.04 -18.53
C ILE A 279 -11.24 3.81 -18.68
N ALA A 280 -10.03 3.99 -19.19
CA ALA A 280 -9.06 2.89 -19.33
C ALA A 280 -8.67 2.27 -17.98
N THR A 281 -8.49 3.08 -16.93
CA THR A 281 -8.24 2.58 -15.57
C THR A 281 -9.46 1.83 -15.01
N LEU A 282 -10.67 2.34 -15.24
CA LEU A 282 -11.90 1.68 -14.78
C LEU A 282 -12.09 0.31 -15.45
N LEU A 283 -11.82 0.23 -16.75
CA LEU A 283 -11.88 -1.02 -17.52
C LEU A 283 -10.72 -1.98 -17.22
N ALA A 284 -9.68 -1.55 -16.50
CA ALA A 284 -8.52 -2.38 -16.20
C ALA A 284 -8.84 -3.56 -15.27
N LEU A 285 -9.84 -3.42 -14.39
CA LEU A 285 -10.27 -4.48 -13.47
C LEU A 285 -10.98 -5.65 -14.21
N PRO A 286 -12.06 -5.41 -14.99
CA PRO A 286 -12.69 -6.50 -15.75
C PRO A 286 -11.76 -7.06 -16.83
N LEU A 287 -10.80 -6.27 -17.32
CA LEU A 287 -9.80 -6.70 -18.31
C LEU A 287 -8.44 -7.02 -17.68
N SER A 288 -8.41 -7.43 -16.41
CA SER A 288 -7.17 -7.66 -15.65
C SER A 288 -6.22 -8.64 -16.36
N SER A 289 -6.73 -9.74 -16.90
CA SER A 289 -5.95 -10.70 -17.70
C SER A 289 -5.26 -10.06 -18.90
N PHE A 290 -5.95 -9.13 -19.58
CA PHE A 290 -5.38 -8.38 -20.70
C PHE A 290 -4.33 -7.37 -20.22
N MET A 291 -4.55 -6.72 -19.07
CA MET A 291 -3.58 -5.80 -18.47
C MET A 291 -2.29 -6.51 -18.06
N ILE A 292 -2.38 -7.75 -17.53
CA ILE A 292 -1.21 -8.58 -17.22
C ILE A 292 -0.41 -8.84 -18.49
N LEU A 293 -1.07 -9.27 -19.58
CA LEU A 293 -0.42 -9.52 -20.86
C LEU A 293 0.28 -8.26 -21.40
N LEU A 294 -0.41 -7.11 -21.37
CA LEU A 294 0.20 -5.84 -21.77
C LEU A 294 1.39 -5.46 -20.88
N GLY A 295 1.31 -5.69 -19.58
CA GLY A 295 2.40 -5.47 -18.64
C GLY A 295 3.63 -6.31 -18.98
N ILE A 296 3.42 -7.60 -19.29
CA ILE A 296 4.48 -8.52 -19.72
C ILE A 296 5.10 -8.03 -21.02
N VAL A 297 4.28 -7.67 -22.01
CA VAL A 297 4.75 -7.23 -23.33
C VAL A 297 5.54 -5.92 -23.26
N ASP A 298 5.03 -4.90 -22.55
CA ASP A 298 5.73 -3.63 -22.37
C ASP A 298 7.07 -3.82 -21.67
N LEU A 299 7.12 -4.67 -20.64
CA LEU A 299 8.34 -4.90 -19.87
C LEU A 299 9.36 -5.77 -20.62
N GLY A 300 8.90 -6.78 -21.37
CA GLY A 300 9.74 -7.76 -22.07
C GLY A 300 10.33 -7.22 -23.36
N PHE A 301 9.51 -6.53 -24.16
CA PHE A 301 9.90 -6.05 -25.49
C PHE A 301 10.20 -4.56 -25.56
N ASP A 302 10.08 -3.84 -24.44
CA ASP A 302 10.28 -2.39 -24.37
C ASP A 302 9.47 -1.63 -25.45
N VAL A 303 8.16 -1.93 -25.54
CA VAL A 303 7.31 -1.43 -26.62
C VAL A 303 7.24 0.10 -26.66
N ARG A 304 7.38 0.79 -25.52
CA ARG A 304 7.39 2.27 -25.49
C ARG A 304 8.57 2.87 -26.28
N SER A 305 9.69 2.16 -26.42
CA SER A 305 10.84 2.63 -27.22
C SER A 305 10.50 2.68 -28.72
N LEU A 306 9.79 1.67 -29.23
CA LEU A 306 9.35 1.56 -30.62
C LEU A 306 8.35 2.67 -30.99
N VAL A 307 7.47 3.03 -30.05
CA VAL A 307 6.50 4.12 -30.24
C VAL A 307 7.18 5.50 -30.25
N LYS A 308 8.28 5.68 -29.50
CA LYS A 308 9.07 6.93 -29.55
C LYS A 308 9.86 7.07 -30.85
N GLY A 309 10.34 5.97 -31.44
CA GLY A 309 11.14 5.98 -32.67
C GLY A 309 10.36 6.28 -33.96
N LYS A 310 9.03 6.13 -33.98
CA LYS A 310 8.20 6.29 -35.19
C LYS A 310 7.60 7.70 -35.39
N THR A 311 7.91 8.67 -34.54
CA THR A 311 7.53 10.08 -34.75
C THR A 311 8.78 10.95 -34.67
N LYS A 312 9.60 10.89 -35.71
CA LYS A 312 10.28 12.07 -36.24
C LYS A 312 9.51 12.44 -37.50
N GLU A 313 8.65 13.44 -37.37
CA GLU A 313 8.23 14.43 -38.36
C GLU A 313 7.45 15.50 -37.60
#